data_AF-Q7S5U2-F1
#
_entry.id   AF-Q7S5U2-F1
#
_cell.length_a   1.000
_cell.length_b   1.000
_cell.length_c   1.000
_cell.angle_alpha   90.00
_cell.angle_beta   90.00
_cell.angle_gamma   90.00
#
_symmetry.space_group_name_H-M   'P 1'
#
loop_
_entity.id
_entity.type
_entity.pdbx_description
1 polymer ?
#
loop_
_entity_poly.entity_id
_entity_poly.type
_entity_poly.pdbx_seq_one_letter_code
_entity_poly.pdbx_strand_id
1 'polypeptide(L)'
;MNRCGTNARAEIEVLPLVDAEPVLRLEDCLQAIKQRFLPRGSAIFQQLDRNYSLLTLDQCKDVSDFAARLRKARNEIHELDQDCRIGECFFVNKFLSGLTPNYSTFLTAFYQTHRLIPERDNAGIVTQKAVTFNEAVIAAEKEEQSQQLTDKTIPGTFAAVRNGQQQYTHYARTRHEKESCWKLHPELRVEFYKTRDEREKKRKKVKEEDATVVGKSGSRHALLLLDNNHN
;
A
#
# COMPACT_ATOMS: atom_id res chain seq x y z
N MET A 1 -3.53 -43.36 -15.54
CA MET A 1 -3.31 -42.41 -14.42
C MET A 1 -2.34 -43.04 -13.44
N ASN A 2 -1.03 -42.81 -13.62
CA ASN A 2 -0.02 -43.35 -12.69
C ASN A 2 0.12 -42.39 -11.50
N ARG A 3 -0.22 -42.90 -10.32
CA ARG A 3 -0.12 -42.19 -9.04
C ARG A 3 1.36 -41.93 -8.75
N CYS A 4 1.74 -40.65 -8.73
CA CYS A 4 3.03 -40.21 -8.21
C CYS A 4 3.05 -40.44 -6.70
N GLY A 5 3.88 -41.35 -6.22
CA GLY A 5 4.07 -41.57 -4.78
C GLY A 5 5.01 -42.71 -4.40
N THR A 6 5.12 -43.76 -5.23
CA THR A 6 5.92 -44.96 -4.89
C THR A 6 7.34 -44.98 -5.46
N ASN A 7 7.74 -43.99 -6.28
CA ASN A 7 8.94 -44.12 -7.12
C ASN A 7 10.21 -43.48 -6.53
N ALA A 8 10.14 -42.60 -5.54
CA ALA A 8 11.34 -41.90 -5.04
C ALA A 8 12.24 -42.82 -4.20
N ARG A 9 11.66 -43.71 -3.39
CA ARG A 9 12.41 -44.67 -2.55
C ARG A 9 13.17 -45.70 -3.38
N ALA A 10 12.53 -46.24 -4.40
CA ALA A 10 13.13 -47.24 -5.29
C ALA A 10 14.37 -46.69 -6.03
N GLU A 11 14.44 -45.37 -6.26
CA GLU A 11 15.58 -44.73 -6.95
C GLU A 11 16.77 -44.44 -6.02
N ILE A 12 16.51 -44.23 -4.72
CA ILE A 12 17.56 -44.08 -3.71
C ILE A 12 18.31 -45.41 -3.51
N GLU A 13 17.61 -46.54 -3.64
CA GLU A 13 18.17 -47.89 -3.45
C GLU A 13 19.13 -48.33 -4.58
N VAL A 14 19.18 -47.63 -5.73
CA VAL A 14 20.01 -48.01 -6.91
C VAL A 14 21.32 -47.21 -7.02
N LEU A 15 21.62 -46.31 -6.09
CA LEU A 15 22.85 -45.51 -6.11
C LEU A 15 24.08 -46.36 -5.76
N PRO A 16 25.27 -46.07 -6.35
CA PRO A 16 26.44 -46.93 -6.24
C PRO A 16 26.92 -47.07 -4.80
N LEU A 17 27.04 -48.31 -4.32
CA LEU A 17 27.68 -48.64 -3.06
C LEU A 17 29.21 -48.53 -3.20
N VAL A 18 29.85 -47.80 -2.29
CA VAL A 18 31.30 -47.86 -2.06
C VAL A 18 31.50 -48.65 -0.77
N ASP A 19 32.31 -49.70 -0.81
CA ASP A 19 32.69 -50.52 0.36
C ASP A 19 31.52 -51.14 1.15
N ALA A 20 30.49 -51.63 0.44
CA ALA A 20 29.38 -52.40 1.00
C ALA A 20 28.53 -51.71 2.09
N GLU A 21 28.72 -50.40 2.32
CA GLU A 21 27.85 -49.57 3.14
C GLU A 21 27.24 -48.46 2.29
N PRO A 22 25.91 -48.25 2.33
CA PRO A 22 25.29 -47.14 1.62
C PRO A 22 25.65 -45.83 2.31
N VAL A 23 26.74 -45.19 1.89
CA VAL A 23 26.96 -43.77 2.18
C VAL A 23 26.06 -42.95 1.25
N LEU A 24 24.75 -43.07 1.45
CA LEU A 24 23.74 -42.25 0.81
C LEU A 24 23.84 -40.85 1.42
N ARG A 25 24.67 -39.99 0.85
CA ARG A 25 24.63 -38.58 1.22
C ARG A 25 23.25 -38.06 0.84
N LEU A 26 22.59 -37.42 1.81
CA LEU A 26 21.27 -36.84 1.62
C LEU A 26 21.23 -35.94 0.37
N GLU A 27 22.32 -35.23 0.11
CA GLU A 27 22.51 -34.36 -1.05
C GLU A 27 22.39 -35.12 -2.38
N ASP A 28 23.05 -36.28 -2.52
CA ASP A 28 23.04 -37.09 -3.72
C ASP A 28 21.64 -37.67 -4.00
N CYS A 29 20.94 -38.09 -2.93
CA CYS A 29 19.57 -38.59 -3.01
C CYS A 29 18.61 -37.49 -3.46
N LEU A 30 18.72 -36.30 -2.88
CA LEU A 30 17.90 -35.15 -3.23
C LEU A 30 18.18 -34.67 -4.66
N GLN A 31 19.43 -34.74 -5.11
CA GLN A 31 19.79 -34.40 -6.48
C GLN A 31 19.22 -35.39 -7.49
N ALA A 32 19.30 -36.69 -7.22
CA ALA A 32 18.71 -37.73 -8.06
C ALA A 32 17.18 -37.58 -8.18
N ILE A 33 16.50 -37.31 -7.06
CA ILE A 33 15.07 -37.03 -7.04
C ILE A 33 14.76 -35.77 -7.85
N LYS A 34 15.50 -34.67 -7.63
CA LYS A 34 15.30 -33.42 -8.40
C LYS A 34 15.47 -33.65 -9.90
N GLN A 35 16.49 -34.38 -10.33
CA GLN A 35 16.73 -34.61 -11.76
C GLN A 35 15.59 -35.38 -12.45
N ARG A 36 14.99 -36.36 -11.76
CA ARG A 36 13.90 -37.18 -12.33
C ARG A 36 12.51 -36.57 -12.19
N PHE A 37 12.26 -35.85 -11.09
CA PHE A 37 10.92 -35.36 -10.77
C PHE A 37 10.75 -33.86 -11.00
N LEU A 38 11.79 -33.14 -11.45
CA LEU A 38 11.59 -31.75 -11.89
C LEU A 38 10.56 -31.74 -13.02
N PRO A 39 9.52 -30.91 -12.93
CA PRO A 39 8.64 -30.67 -14.06
C PRO A 39 9.49 -30.15 -15.23
N ARG A 40 9.48 -30.87 -16.36
CA ARG A 40 10.19 -30.50 -17.59
C ARG A 40 9.22 -30.44 -18.77
N GLY A 41 9.61 -29.65 -19.77
CA GLY A 41 8.96 -29.63 -21.07
C GLY A 41 8.07 -28.41 -21.33
N SER A 42 7.79 -28.20 -22.62
CA SER A 42 7.17 -26.98 -23.14
C SER A 42 5.75 -26.74 -22.61
N ALA A 43 4.99 -27.79 -22.28
CA ALA A 43 3.63 -27.65 -21.77
C ALA A 43 3.61 -26.94 -20.39
N ILE A 44 4.57 -27.27 -19.52
CA ILE A 44 4.67 -26.67 -18.19
C ILE A 44 5.16 -25.23 -18.32
N PHE A 45 6.14 -24.98 -19.19
CA PHE A 45 6.58 -23.63 -19.52
C PHE A 45 5.41 -22.76 -19.99
N GLN A 46 4.60 -23.23 -20.96
CA GLN A 46 3.44 -22.49 -21.45
C GLN A 46 2.42 -22.18 -20.35
N GLN A 47 2.21 -23.11 -19.42
CA GLN A 47 1.33 -22.89 -18.29
C GLN A 47 1.88 -21.81 -17.33
N LEU A 48 3.16 -21.89 -16.98
CA LEU A 48 3.80 -20.91 -16.10
C LEU A 48 3.88 -19.53 -16.75
N ASP A 49 4.24 -19.46 -18.03
CA ASP A 49 4.27 -18.21 -18.80
C ASP A 49 2.88 -17.57 -18.90
N ARG A 50 1.84 -18.37 -19.13
CA ARG A 50 0.45 -17.89 -19.11
C ARG A 50 0.06 -17.35 -17.75
N ASN A 51 0.37 -18.07 -16.67
CA ASN A 51 0.09 -17.62 -15.31
C ASN A 51 0.81 -16.31 -14.99
N TYR A 52 2.09 -16.21 -15.36
CA TYR A 52 2.87 -14.98 -15.22
C TYR A 52 2.27 -13.82 -16.01
N SER A 53 1.94 -14.05 -17.28
CA SER A 53 1.42 -13.04 -18.20
C SER A 53 0.03 -12.52 -17.81
N LEU A 54 -0.82 -13.37 -17.27
CA LEU A 54 -2.18 -13.01 -16.85
C LEU A 54 -2.26 -12.48 -15.40
N LEU A 55 -1.19 -12.58 -14.63
CA LEU A 55 -1.18 -12.08 -13.25
C LEU A 55 -1.24 -10.55 -13.24
N THR A 56 -2.24 -10.03 -12.56
CA THR A 56 -2.54 -8.59 -12.41
C THR A 56 -3.03 -8.32 -10.98
N LEU A 57 -3.05 -7.05 -10.58
CA LEU A 57 -3.39 -6.62 -9.21
C LEU A 57 -4.84 -6.98 -8.83
N ASP A 58 -5.76 -7.01 -9.79
CA ASP A 58 -7.17 -7.38 -9.62
C ASP A 58 -7.40 -8.79 -9.04
N GLN A 59 -6.46 -9.71 -9.25
CA GLN A 59 -6.48 -11.08 -8.73
C GLN A 59 -5.78 -11.22 -7.37
N CYS A 60 -5.31 -10.10 -6.82
CA CYS A 60 -4.51 -10.02 -5.60
C CYS A 60 -5.20 -9.15 -4.55
N LYS A 61 -4.79 -9.27 -3.28
CA LYS A 61 -5.39 -8.51 -2.18
C LYS A 61 -4.92 -7.06 -2.12
N ASP A 62 -3.63 -6.87 -2.33
CA ASP A 62 -2.92 -5.61 -2.25
C ASP A 62 -1.68 -5.65 -3.15
N VAL A 63 -0.98 -4.52 -3.25
CA VAL A 63 0.26 -4.40 -4.03
C VAL A 63 1.33 -5.39 -3.58
N SER A 64 1.41 -5.70 -2.28
CA SER A 64 2.44 -6.57 -1.71
C SER A 64 2.22 -8.05 -2.07
N ASP A 65 0.98 -8.54 -1.98
CA ASP A 65 0.55 -9.87 -2.42
C ASP A 65 0.80 -10.04 -3.92
N PHE A 66 0.45 -9.02 -4.72
CA PHE A 66 0.74 -9.02 -6.15
C PHE A 66 2.25 -9.14 -6.44
N ALA A 67 3.07 -8.32 -5.78
CA ALA A 67 4.52 -8.37 -5.94
C ALA A 67 5.11 -9.73 -5.52
N ALA A 68 4.63 -10.31 -4.42
CA ALA A 68 5.05 -11.63 -3.94
C ALA A 68 4.69 -12.74 -4.95
N ARG A 69 3.46 -12.77 -5.45
CA ARG A 69 3.02 -13.75 -6.46
C ARG A 69 3.78 -13.60 -7.77
N LEU A 70 4.07 -12.38 -8.19
CA LEU A 70 4.82 -12.12 -9.41
C LEU A 70 6.29 -12.58 -9.29
N ARG A 71 6.93 -12.36 -8.13
CA ARG A 71 8.26 -12.92 -7.83
C ARG A 71 8.25 -14.44 -7.86
N LYS A 72 7.23 -15.06 -7.26
CA LYS A 72 7.07 -16.52 -7.27
C LYS A 72 6.95 -17.06 -8.69
N ALA A 73 6.09 -16.47 -9.52
CA ALA A 73 5.91 -16.87 -10.91
C ALA A 73 7.20 -16.73 -11.74
N ARG A 74 7.97 -15.65 -11.55
CA ARG A 74 9.28 -15.49 -12.19
C ARG A 74 10.26 -16.58 -11.77
N ASN A 75 10.30 -16.91 -10.48
CA ASN A 75 11.21 -17.92 -9.96
C ASN A 75 10.84 -19.32 -10.48
N GLU A 76 9.55 -19.66 -10.54
CA GLU A 76 9.10 -20.95 -11.11
C GLU A 76 9.50 -21.09 -12.59
N ILE A 77 9.41 -20.02 -13.38
CA ILE A 77 9.87 -20.01 -14.78
C ILE A 77 11.40 -20.18 -14.85
N HIS A 78 12.13 -19.51 -13.97
CA HIS A 78 13.60 -19.61 -13.93
C HIS A 78 14.10 -20.98 -13.44
N GLU A 79 13.35 -21.64 -12.56
CA GLU A 79 13.63 -23.00 -12.08
C GLU A 79 13.44 -24.06 -13.16
N LEU A 80 12.61 -23.81 -14.19
CA LEU A 80 12.49 -24.70 -15.34
C LEU A 80 13.77 -24.75 -16.17
N ASP A 81 14.32 -23.59 -16.51
CA ASP A 81 15.54 -23.46 -17.30
C ASP A 81 16.21 -22.09 -17.08
N GLN A 82 17.55 -22.06 -17.13
CA GLN A 82 18.33 -20.84 -16.96
C GLN A 82 18.10 -19.85 -18.12
N ASP A 83 17.82 -20.35 -19.33
CA ASP A 83 17.53 -19.54 -20.51
C ASP A 83 16.18 -18.84 -20.42
N CYS A 84 15.27 -19.33 -19.58
CA CYS A 84 13.97 -18.71 -19.29
C CYS A 84 14.06 -17.51 -18.33
N ARG A 85 15.27 -16.99 -18.07
CA ARG A 85 15.47 -15.86 -17.15
C ARG A 85 14.81 -14.58 -17.68
N ILE A 86 13.84 -14.08 -16.92
CA ILE A 86 13.20 -12.79 -17.19
C ILE A 86 14.13 -11.65 -16.72
N GLY A 87 14.45 -10.73 -17.63
CA GLY A 87 15.25 -9.55 -17.34
C GLY A 87 14.55 -8.57 -16.40
N GLU A 88 15.32 -7.83 -15.59
CA GLU A 88 14.77 -6.94 -14.57
C GLU A 88 13.86 -5.84 -15.15
N CYS A 89 14.24 -5.20 -16.26
CA CYS A 89 13.43 -4.17 -16.90
C CYS A 89 12.05 -4.68 -17.36
N PHE A 90 12.02 -5.88 -17.95
CA PHE A 90 10.77 -6.55 -18.35
C PHE A 90 9.94 -6.92 -17.12
N PHE A 91 10.60 -7.38 -16.05
CA PHE A 91 9.93 -7.75 -14.81
C PHE A 91 9.28 -6.55 -14.11
N VAL A 92 9.99 -5.41 -14.03
CA VAL A 92 9.45 -4.14 -13.54
C VAL A 92 8.28 -3.68 -14.41
N ASN A 93 8.46 -3.70 -15.73
CA ASN A 93 7.40 -3.29 -16.66
C ASN A 93 6.14 -4.17 -16.50
N LYS A 94 6.30 -5.49 -16.32
CA LYS A 94 5.19 -6.40 -16.06
C LYS A 94 4.46 -6.02 -14.76
N PHE A 95 5.17 -5.72 -13.69
CA PHE A 95 4.57 -5.25 -12.45
C PHE A 95 3.77 -3.97 -12.65
N LEU A 96 4.37 -2.94 -13.24
CA LEU A 96 3.71 -1.65 -13.47
C LEU A 96 2.47 -1.77 -14.37
N SER A 97 2.56 -2.55 -15.44
CA SER A 97 1.42 -2.84 -16.32
C SER A 97 0.30 -3.63 -15.63
N GLY A 98 0.63 -4.41 -14.59
CA GLY A 98 -0.34 -5.17 -13.82
C GLY A 98 -1.10 -4.35 -12.77
N LEU A 99 -0.69 -3.11 -12.50
CA LEU A 99 -1.37 -2.21 -11.55
C LEU A 99 -2.60 -1.51 -12.15
N THR A 100 -2.71 -1.41 -13.48
CA THR A 100 -3.86 -0.75 -14.13
C THR A 100 -5.16 -1.50 -13.88
N PRO A 101 -6.31 -0.80 -13.77
CA PRO A 101 -6.53 0.60 -14.16
C PRO A 101 -6.36 1.67 -13.07
N ASN A 102 -6.39 1.31 -11.78
CA ASN A 102 -6.50 2.29 -10.68
C ASN A 102 -5.25 3.16 -10.46
N TYR A 103 -4.11 2.77 -11.04
CA TYR A 103 -2.82 3.41 -10.83
C TYR A 103 -2.39 4.31 -12.01
N SER A 104 -3.28 4.68 -12.94
CA SER A 104 -2.92 5.44 -14.15
C SER A 104 -2.19 6.78 -13.88
N THR A 105 -2.63 7.56 -12.90
CA THR A 105 -1.98 8.82 -12.49
C THR A 105 -0.59 8.56 -11.91
N PHE A 106 -0.49 7.58 -11.01
CA PHE A 106 0.78 7.15 -10.42
C PHE A 106 1.76 6.69 -11.51
N LEU A 107 1.32 5.85 -12.44
CA LEU A 107 2.16 5.34 -13.53
C LEU A 107 2.70 6.48 -14.41
N THR A 108 1.88 7.49 -14.69
CA THR A 108 2.31 8.67 -15.45
C THR A 108 3.43 9.42 -14.71
N ALA A 109 3.26 9.69 -13.42
CA ALA A 109 4.28 10.35 -12.61
C ALA A 109 5.54 9.47 -12.44
N PHE A 110 5.36 8.16 -12.30
CA PHE A 110 6.43 7.19 -12.16
C PHE A 110 7.31 7.15 -13.42
N TYR A 111 6.73 7.06 -14.61
CA TYR A 111 7.49 7.05 -15.86
C TYR A 111 8.19 8.37 -16.18
N GLN A 112 7.73 9.49 -15.63
CA GLN A 112 8.41 10.78 -15.75
C GLN A 112 9.62 10.92 -14.83
N THR A 113 9.61 10.23 -13.69
CA THR A 113 10.62 10.37 -12.63
C THR A 113 11.62 9.23 -12.60
N HIS A 114 11.25 8.04 -13.09
CA HIS A 114 12.06 6.83 -13.04
C HIS A 114 12.38 6.29 -14.43
N ARG A 115 13.60 5.76 -14.58
CA ARG A 115 14.09 5.12 -15.81
C ARG A 115 13.89 3.61 -15.71
N LEU A 116 13.21 2.99 -16.67
CA LEU A 116 13.10 1.51 -16.72
C LEU A 116 14.35 0.84 -17.32
N ILE A 117 15.08 1.58 -18.15
CA ILE A 117 16.27 1.11 -18.87
C ILE A 117 17.44 2.00 -18.43
N PRO A 118 18.61 1.42 -18.11
CA PRO A 118 19.75 2.21 -17.69
C PRO A 118 20.30 3.01 -18.88
N GLU A 119 20.65 4.27 -18.65
CA GLU A 119 21.41 5.04 -19.63
C GLU A 119 22.89 4.73 -19.51
N ARG A 120 23.55 4.66 -20.67
CA ARG A 120 24.97 4.38 -20.78
C ARG A 120 25.65 5.48 -21.58
N ASP A 121 26.89 5.79 -21.23
CA ASP A 121 27.73 6.65 -22.04
C ASP A 121 28.26 5.92 -23.30
N ASN A 122 29.03 6.64 -24.13
CA ASN A 122 29.66 6.09 -25.33
C ASN A 122 30.69 4.98 -25.02
N ALA A 123 31.14 4.85 -23.77
CA ALA A 123 32.02 3.79 -23.30
C ALA A 123 31.27 2.58 -22.71
N GLY A 124 29.93 2.63 -22.69
CA GLY A 124 29.07 1.56 -22.17
C GLY A 124 28.90 1.56 -20.65
N ILE A 125 29.43 2.56 -19.95
CA ILE A 125 29.32 2.75 -18.49
C ILE A 125 27.95 3.33 -18.17
N VAL A 126 27.29 2.79 -17.14
CA VAL A 126 25.97 3.24 -16.71
C VAL A 126 26.06 4.62 -16.06
N THR A 127 25.50 5.63 -16.72
CA THR A 127 25.43 7.01 -16.22
C THR A 127 24.22 7.23 -15.33
N GLN A 128 23.10 6.57 -15.64
CA GLN A 128 21.89 6.58 -14.81
C GLN A 128 21.36 5.17 -14.63
N LYS A 129 21.11 4.79 -13.37
CA LYS A 129 20.61 3.46 -13.02
C LYS A 129 19.14 3.32 -13.41
N ALA A 130 18.79 2.12 -13.86
CA ALA A 130 17.38 1.74 -13.99
C ALA A 130 16.79 1.50 -12.60
N VAL A 131 15.48 1.73 -12.51
CA VAL A 131 14.69 1.39 -11.33
C VAL A 131 14.66 -0.12 -11.13
N THR A 132 14.79 -0.53 -9.88
CA THR A 132 14.71 -1.94 -9.48
C THR A 132 13.28 -2.35 -9.16
N PHE A 133 13.01 -3.65 -9.16
CA PHE A 133 11.71 -4.16 -8.76
C PHE A 133 11.27 -3.70 -7.37
N ASN A 134 12.19 -3.72 -6.40
CA ASN A 134 11.85 -3.34 -5.02
C ASN A 134 11.51 -1.85 -4.90
N GLU A 135 12.22 -0.98 -5.62
CA GLU A 135 11.89 0.46 -5.67
C GLU A 135 10.50 0.71 -6.26
N ALA A 136 10.16 -0.01 -7.34
CA ALA A 136 8.83 0.08 -7.95
C ALA A 136 7.71 -0.39 -7.00
N VAL A 137 7.95 -1.49 -6.26
CA VAL A 137 7.01 -2.00 -5.25
C VAL A 137 6.79 -1.00 -4.13
N ILE A 138 7.87 -0.45 -3.55
CA ILE A 138 7.77 0.54 -2.47
C ILE A 138 7.00 1.80 -2.94
N ALA A 139 7.26 2.25 -4.17
CA ALA A 139 6.55 3.40 -4.74
C ALA A 139 5.05 3.11 -4.90
N ALA A 140 4.69 1.92 -5.36
CA ALA A 140 3.30 1.51 -5.52
C ALA A 140 2.58 1.29 -4.18
N GLU A 141 3.24 0.71 -3.18
CA GLU A 141 2.69 0.56 -1.82
C GLU A 141 2.42 1.93 -1.16
N LYS A 142 3.29 2.91 -1.39
CA LYS A 142 3.08 4.28 -0.91
C LYS A 142 1.87 4.95 -1.56
N GLU A 143 1.66 4.70 -2.85
CA GLU A 143 0.48 5.17 -3.57
C GLU A 143 -0.79 4.49 -3.02
N GLU A 144 -0.76 3.18 -2.80
CA GLU A 144 -1.88 2.42 -2.21
C GLU A 144 -2.29 3.01 -0.84
N GLN A 145 -1.31 3.30 0.02
CA GLN A 145 -1.54 3.96 1.30
C GLN A 145 -2.16 5.35 1.13
N SER A 146 -1.71 6.11 0.14
CA SER A 146 -2.22 7.45 -0.15
C SER A 146 -3.69 7.40 -0.62
N GLN A 147 -4.02 6.44 -1.49
CA GLN A 147 -5.40 6.21 -1.95
C GLN A 147 -6.32 5.77 -0.81
N GLN A 148 -5.85 4.88 0.07
CA GLN A 148 -6.62 4.47 1.25
C GLN A 148 -6.90 5.64 2.21
N LEU A 149 -5.95 6.57 2.35
CA LEU A 149 -6.15 7.77 3.17
C LEU A 149 -7.16 8.72 2.53
N THR A 150 -7.12 8.92 1.22
CA THR A 150 -8.13 9.73 0.52
C THR A 150 -9.52 9.11 0.64
N ASP A 151 -9.63 7.79 0.48
CA ASP A 151 -10.91 7.08 0.56
C ASP A 151 -11.51 7.13 1.97
N LYS A 152 -10.67 6.97 3.02
CA LYS A 152 -11.11 7.05 4.42
C LYS A 152 -11.43 8.49 4.86
N THR A 153 -10.79 9.49 4.25
CA THR A 153 -11.01 10.91 4.60
C THR A 153 -12.25 11.50 3.90
N ILE A 154 -12.85 10.79 2.94
CA ILE A 154 -14.04 11.26 2.23
C ILE A 154 -15.28 10.39 2.55
N PRO A 155 -15.99 10.70 3.65
CA PRO A 155 -17.43 10.49 3.70
C PRO A 155 -18.26 11.72 3.25
N GLY A 156 -17.68 12.77 2.64
CA GLY A 156 -18.52 13.94 2.31
C GLY A 156 -17.92 15.19 1.64
N THR A 157 -16.75 15.15 0.99
CA THR A 157 -16.12 16.40 0.49
C THR A 157 -15.82 16.48 -1.01
N PHE A 158 -16.06 15.43 -1.80
CA PHE A 158 -15.81 15.50 -3.27
C PHE A 158 -16.99 15.08 -4.18
N ALA A 159 -18.19 14.88 -3.64
CA ALA A 159 -19.42 14.71 -4.43
C ALA A 159 -20.00 16.06 -4.94
N ALA A 160 -19.14 17.01 -5.30
CA ALA A 160 -19.53 18.33 -5.81
C ALA A 160 -18.89 18.62 -7.17
N VAL A 161 -18.87 17.64 -8.07
CA VAL A 161 -18.59 17.88 -9.49
C VAL A 161 -19.58 17.08 -10.33
N ARG A 162 -20.81 17.59 -10.40
CA ARG A 162 -21.76 17.47 -11.54
C ARG A 162 -23.14 17.92 -11.07
N ASN A 163 -23.30 19.22 -10.89
CA ASN A 163 -24.57 19.88 -11.17
C ASN A 163 -24.25 21.33 -11.53
N GLY A 164 -24.68 21.74 -12.71
CA GLY A 164 -24.36 23.01 -13.34
C GLY A 164 -24.99 24.22 -12.66
N GLN A 165 -24.54 24.54 -11.44
CA GLN A 165 -24.79 25.84 -10.85
C GLN A 165 -23.71 26.81 -11.33
N GLN A 166 -24.12 27.81 -12.10
CA GLN A 166 -23.26 28.85 -12.64
C GLN A 166 -22.51 29.56 -11.49
N GLN A 167 -21.21 29.34 -11.44
CA GLN A 167 -20.31 29.95 -10.46
C GLN A 167 -20.02 31.39 -10.87
N TYR A 168 -20.56 32.35 -10.11
CA TYR A 168 -20.34 33.77 -10.36
C TYR A 168 -18.96 34.19 -9.84
N THR A 169 -18.06 34.59 -10.74
CA THR A 169 -16.72 35.06 -10.41
C THR A 169 -16.67 36.59 -10.46
N HIS A 170 -17.15 37.25 -9.40
CA HIS A 170 -16.93 38.69 -9.25
C HIS A 170 -16.02 38.94 -8.05
N TYR A 171 -14.73 39.05 -8.37
CA TYR A 171 -13.57 39.35 -7.51
C TYR A 171 -12.93 38.17 -6.75
N ALA A 172 -11.66 37.96 -7.10
CA ALA A 172 -10.76 36.96 -6.57
C ALA A 172 -10.55 37.13 -5.05
N ARG A 173 -11.07 36.17 -4.27
CA ARG A 173 -10.31 35.45 -3.22
C ARG A 173 -11.15 34.48 -2.37
N THR A 174 -12.46 34.41 -2.56
CA THR A 174 -13.28 33.46 -1.79
C THR A 174 -14.41 32.95 -2.68
N ARG A 175 -14.39 31.65 -3.01
CA ARG A 175 -15.49 31.01 -3.72
C ARG A 175 -16.68 30.95 -2.76
N HIS A 176 -17.63 31.86 -2.94
CA HIS A 176 -18.90 31.87 -2.23
C HIS A 176 -20.01 32.12 -3.25
N GLU A 177 -21.20 31.60 -2.99
CA GLU A 177 -22.35 31.77 -3.87
C GLU A 177 -22.87 33.21 -3.84
N LYS A 178 -23.56 33.64 -4.89
CA LYS A 178 -24.09 35.02 -5.04
C LYS A 178 -24.96 35.41 -3.85
N GLU A 179 -25.81 34.49 -3.40
CA GLU A 179 -26.72 34.66 -2.27
C GLU A 179 -25.98 34.76 -0.94
N SER A 180 -24.77 34.20 -0.85
CA SER A 180 -23.91 34.24 0.34
C SER A 180 -22.90 35.39 0.31
N CYS A 181 -22.99 36.29 -0.68
CA CYS A 181 -22.03 37.39 -0.85
C CYS A 181 -22.33 38.55 0.10
N TRP A 182 -21.49 38.74 1.11
CA TRP A 182 -21.64 39.84 2.07
C TRP A 182 -21.52 41.25 1.49
N LYS A 183 -21.04 41.41 0.23
CA LYS A 183 -21.09 42.70 -0.48
C LYS A 183 -22.46 42.97 -1.11
N LEU A 184 -23.16 41.94 -1.54
CA LEU A 184 -24.51 42.04 -2.12
C LEU A 184 -25.58 41.97 -1.02
N HIS A 185 -25.29 41.22 0.04
CA HIS A 185 -26.18 40.94 1.17
C HIS A 185 -25.50 41.32 2.50
N PRO A 186 -25.34 42.62 2.81
CA PRO A 186 -24.76 43.09 4.07
C PRO A 186 -25.54 42.63 5.31
N GLU A 187 -26.83 42.35 5.18
CA GLU A 187 -27.71 41.80 6.22
C GLU A 187 -27.22 40.45 6.75
N LEU A 188 -26.77 39.56 5.87
CA LEU A 188 -26.25 38.23 6.23
C LEU A 188 -24.96 38.32 7.05
N ARG A 189 -24.15 39.35 6.79
CA ARG A 189 -22.94 39.63 7.56
C ARG A 189 -23.28 40.01 9.00
N VAL A 190 -24.30 40.85 9.18
CA VAL A 190 -24.73 41.31 10.52
C VAL A 190 -25.32 40.15 11.33
N GLU A 191 -26.15 39.30 10.71
CA GLU A 191 -26.70 38.10 11.37
C GLU A 191 -25.62 37.09 11.75
N PHE A 192 -24.61 36.91 10.91
CA PHE A 192 -23.49 36.02 11.19
C PHE A 192 -22.71 36.45 12.45
N TYR A 193 -22.38 37.74 12.59
CA TYR A 193 -21.67 38.21 13.78
C TYR A 193 -22.55 38.17 15.03
N LYS A 194 -23.85 38.48 14.93
CA LYS A 194 -24.79 38.34 16.06
C LYS A 194 -24.87 36.90 16.57
N THR A 195 -25.08 35.95 15.66
CA THR A 195 -25.16 34.52 16.01
C THR A 195 -23.83 33.98 16.55
N ARG A 196 -22.69 34.48 16.05
CA ARG A 196 -21.37 34.14 16.59
C ARG A 196 -21.18 34.63 18.02
N ASP A 197 -21.54 35.88 18.30
CA ASP A 197 -21.45 36.47 19.65
C ASP A 197 -22.36 35.76 20.65
N GLU A 198 -23.57 35.36 20.22
CA GLU A 198 -24.47 34.55 21.05
C GLU A 198 -23.88 33.17 21.38
N ARG A 199 -23.24 32.51 20.40
CA ARG A 199 -22.54 31.24 20.61
C ARG A 199 -21.34 31.39 21.56
N GLU A 200 -20.57 32.47 21.45
CA GLU A 200 -19.47 32.75 22.38
C GLU A 200 -19.96 33.02 23.80
N LYS A 201 -21.04 33.79 23.97
CA LYS A 201 -21.67 34.00 25.29
C LYS A 201 -22.14 32.69 25.90
N LYS A 202 -22.78 31.81 25.11
CA LYS A 202 -23.18 30.47 25.57
C LYS A 202 -21.96 29.62 25.99
N ARG A 203 -20.87 29.64 25.23
CA ARG A 203 -19.62 28.92 25.56
C ARG A 203 -18.96 29.44 26.83
N LYS A 204 -18.95 30.75 27.06
CA LYS A 204 -18.43 31.34 28.30
C LYS A 204 -19.27 30.95 29.51
N LYS A 205 -20.60 30.98 29.39
CA LYS A 205 -21.53 30.58 30.45
C LYS A 205 -21.35 29.12 30.86
N VAL A 206 -21.20 28.20 29.90
CA VAL A 206 -20.91 26.78 30.18
C VAL A 206 -19.57 26.62 30.89
N LYS A 207 -18.53 27.36 30.50
CA LYS A 207 -17.22 27.31 31.20
C LYS A 207 -17.26 27.86 32.63
N GLU A 208 -18.07 28.89 32.88
CA GLU A 208 -18.27 29.44 34.24
C GLU A 208 -19.09 28.50 35.13
N GLU A 209 -20.09 27.81 34.56
CA GLU A 209 -20.88 26.77 35.24
C GLU A 209 -20.00 25.54 35.56
N ASP A 210 -19.13 25.10 34.65
CA ASP A 210 -18.18 24.01 34.91
C ASP A 210 -17.12 24.38 35.97
N ALA A 211 -16.65 25.63 35.99
CA ALA A 211 -15.69 26.11 36.99
C ALA A 211 -16.30 26.21 38.41
N THR A 212 -17.59 26.50 38.52
CA THR A 212 -18.29 26.56 39.82
C THR A 212 -18.64 25.19 40.39
N VAL A 213 -18.73 24.14 39.56
CA VAL A 213 -18.91 22.75 40.01
C VAL A 213 -17.61 22.17 40.59
N VAL A 214 -16.44 22.50 40.02
CA VAL A 214 -15.13 22.04 40.54
C VAL A 214 -14.75 22.72 41.87
N GLY A 215 -15.26 23.93 42.14
CA GLY A 215 -14.99 24.68 43.37
C GLY A 215 -15.75 24.20 44.63
N LYS A 216 -16.75 23.31 44.51
CA LYS A 216 -17.54 22.82 45.66
C LYS A 216 -17.14 21.45 46.19
N SER A 217 -16.23 20.74 45.52
CA SER A 217 -15.76 19.40 45.94
C SER A 217 -14.43 19.41 46.71
N GLY A 218 -13.91 20.58 47.10
CA GLY A 218 -12.56 20.72 47.69
C GLY A 218 -12.48 21.38 49.07
N SER A 219 -13.55 21.43 49.87
CA SER A 219 -13.53 22.13 51.17
C SER A 219 -14.25 21.36 52.29
N ARG A 220 -13.80 20.14 52.58
CA ARG A 220 -14.22 19.38 53.78
C ARG A 220 -13.09 18.72 54.57
N HIS A 221 -11.83 19.03 54.30
CA HIS A 221 -10.71 18.43 55.03
C HIS A 221 -9.62 19.46 55.34
N ALA A 222 -9.85 20.30 56.35
CA ALA A 222 -8.81 20.95 57.16
C ALA A 222 -9.44 21.87 58.21
N LEU A 223 -9.61 21.36 59.44
CA LEU A 223 -9.27 21.99 60.73
C LEU A 223 -10.03 21.27 61.85
N LEU A 224 -9.47 20.16 62.31
CA LEU A 224 -9.60 19.73 63.70
C LEU A 224 -8.16 19.68 64.20
N LEU A 225 -7.80 20.62 65.08
CA LEU A 225 -6.83 20.50 66.18
C LEU A 225 -6.52 21.91 66.72
N LEU A 226 -6.42 21.99 68.06
CA LEU A 226 -6.22 23.17 68.94
C LEU A 226 -7.56 23.87 69.27
N ASP A 227 -8.14 23.81 70.47
CA ASP A 227 -7.56 23.76 71.81
C ASP A 227 -8.47 23.02 72.81
N ASN A 228 -7.87 22.15 73.62
CA ASN A 228 -8.38 21.82 74.96
C ASN A 228 -7.20 21.94 75.91
N ASN A 229 -7.15 23.04 76.66
CA ASN A 229 -6.26 23.18 77.79
C ASN A 229 -6.96 23.98 78.91
N HIS A 230 -7.06 23.33 80.08
CA HIS A 230 -7.38 23.83 81.43
C HIS A 230 -8.88 24.16 81.64
N ASN A 231 -9.66 23.38 82.39
CA ASN A 231 -9.46 22.94 83.79
C ASN A 231 -10.36 21.74 84.13
#